data_AF-A0ABD5IR86-F1
#
_entry.id   AF-A0ABD5IR86-F1
#
_cell.length_a   1.000
_cell.length_b   1.000
_cell.length_c   1.000
_cell.angle_alpha   90.00
_cell.angle_beta   90.00
_cell.angle_gamma   90.00
#
_symmetry.space_group_name_H-M   'P 1'
#
loop_
_entity.id
_entity.type
_entity.pdbx_description
1 polymer ?
#
loop_
_entity_poly.entity_id
_entity_poly.type
_entity_poly.pdbx_seq_one_letter_code
_entity_poly.pdbx_strand_id
1 'polypeptide(L)'
;EEEDAWFDHQLVGLDVRRDGASVGRVIRVEHLPAQDLLIVRADADREVLVPFVKAIVPVVDPAAGYVVVTPPAGLFEDLVDEDP
;
A
#
# COMPACT_ATOMS: atom_id res chain seq x y z
N GLU A 1 3.89 8.05 22.87
CA GLU A 1 2.95 8.41 21.80
C GLU A 1 3.12 7.40 20.70
N GLU A 2 2.08 6.64 20.39
CA GLU A 2 2.06 5.65 19.31
C GLU A 2 1.94 6.40 17.97
N GLU A 3 2.99 7.13 17.57
CA GLU A 3 3.00 7.92 16.33
C GLU A 3 2.96 7.03 15.06
N ASP A 4 3.22 5.73 15.20
CA ASP A 4 3.14 4.73 14.13
C ASP A 4 1.82 3.90 14.16
N ALA A 5 0.78 4.35 14.85
CA ALA A 5 -0.54 3.71 14.84
C ALA A 5 -1.53 4.49 13.98
N TRP A 6 -2.12 3.83 12.98
CA TRP A 6 -3.09 4.42 12.06
C TRP A 6 -4.43 3.69 12.12
N PHE A 7 -5.53 4.44 12.00
CA PHE A 7 -6.86 3.87 11.81
C PHE A 7 -7.14 3.60 10.33
N ASP A 8 -7.95 2.58 10.03
CA ASP A 8 -8.31 2.18 8.66
C ASP A 8 -8.81 3.33 7.79
N HIS A 9 -9.67 4.19 8.35
CA HIS A 9 -10.26 5.32 7.63
C HIS A 9 -9.23 6.39 7.24
N GLN A 10 -8.05 6.39 7.87
CA GLN A 10 -6.93 7.25 7.49
C GLN A 10 -6.10 6.64 6.36
N LEU A 11 -6.16 5.31 6.20
CA LEU A 11 -5.37 4.54 5.24
C LEU A 11 -6.13 4.29 3.94
N VAL A 12 -7.43 4.04 4.03
CA VAL A 12 -8.28 3.83 2.86
C VAL A 12 -8.33 5.09 2.01
N GLY A 13 -8.05 4.93 0.71
CA GLY A 13 -8.00 6.02 -0.27
C GLY A 13 -6.60 6.59 -0.49
N LEU A 14 -5.61 6.24 0.33
CA LEU A 14 -4.23 6.69 0.15
C LEU A 14 -3.61 6.12 -1.14
N ASP A 15 -2.86 6.98 -1.83
CA ASP A 15 -2.05 6.63 -2.99
C ASP A 15 -0.88 5.74 -2.55
N VAL A 16 -0.69 4.60 -3.21
CA VAL A 16 0.38 3.65 -2.90
C VAL A 16 1.53 3.93 -3.85
N ARG A 17 2.69 4.30 -3.31
CA ARG A 17 3.86 4.69 -4.11
C ARG A 17 5.01 3.72 -3.95
N ARG A 18 5.64 3.37 -5.06
CA ARG A 18 6.88 2.59 -5.10
C ARG A 18 7.89 3.34 -5.94
N ASP A 19 9.10 3.53 -5.42
CA ASP A 19 10.19 4.22 -6.13
C ASP A 19 9.79 5.60 -6.71
N GLY A 20 8.84 6.29 -6.06
CA GLY A 20 8.30 7.58 -6.48
C GLY A 20 7.12 7.54 -7.47
N ALA A 21 6.79 6.36 -8.02
CA ALA A 21 5.65 6.17 -8.91
C ALA A 21 4.42 5.66 -8.14
N SER A 22 3.21 6.10 -8.53
CA SER A 22 1.97 5.50 -8.02
C SER A 22 1.78 4.12 -8.65
N VAL A 23 1.51 3.13 -7.80
CA VAL A 23 1.28 1.72 -8.18
C VAL A 23 -0.11 1.23 -7.76
N GLY A 24 -0.96 2.13 -7.27
CA GLY A 24 -2.33 1.82 -6.88
C GLY A 24 -2.85 2.66 -5.74
N ARG A 25 -3.98 2.23 -5.18
CA ARG A 25 -4.66 2.89 -4.06
C ARG A 25 -5.10 1.88 -3.01
N VAL A 26 -4.95 2.23 -1.73
CA VAL A 26 -5.50 1.42 -0.64
C VAL A 26 -7.02 1.45 -0.71
N ILE A 27 -7.66 0.28 -0.80
CA ILE A 27 -9.12 0.15 -0.86
C ILE A 27 -9.74 -0.39 0.43
N ARG A 28 -8.97 -1.15 1.22
CA ARG A 28 -9.35 -1.63 2.55
C ARG A 28 -8.11 -2.07 3.33
N VAL A 29 -8.26 -2.16 4.65
CA VAL A 29 -7.30 -2.80 5.55
C VAL A 29 -7.91 -4.12 6.01
N GLU A 30 -7.14 -5.19 5.99
CA GLU A 30 -7.57 -6.51 6.44
C GLU A 30 -6.78 -6.88 7.71
N HIS A 31 -7.49 -7.09 8.81
CA HIS A 31 -6.91 -7.45 10.09
C HIS A 31 -6.86 -8.98 10.23
N LEU A 32 -5.69 -9.58 10.01
CA LEU A 32 -5.50 -11.02 10.21
C LEU A 32 -4.89 -11.29 11.61
N PRO A 33 -5.10 -12.50 12.18
CA PRO A 33 -4.54 -12.84 13.49
C PRO A 33 -3.01 -12.72 13.59
N ALA A 34 -2.30 -12.85 12.46
CA ALA A 34 -0.84 -12.77 12.42
C ALA A 34 -0.32 -11.35 12.15
N GLN A 35 -1.04 -10.57 11.34
CA GLN A 35 -0.64 -9.21 10.92
C GLN A 35 -1.73 -8.54 10.09
N ASP A 36 -1.65 -7.22 9.99
CA ASP A 36 -2.51 -6.44 9.10
C ASP A 36 -2.00 -6.45 7.65
N LEU A 37 -2.93 -6.34 6.70
CA LEU A 37 -2.66 -6.22 5.28
C LEU A 37 -3.36 -4.98 4.71
N LEU A 38 -2.64 -4.19 3.92
CA LEU A 38 -3.25 -3.21 3.03
C LEU A 38 -3.68 -3.93 1.76
N ILE A 39 -4.94 -3.79 1.39
CA ILE A 39 -5.43 -4.23 0.10
C ILE A 39 -5.32 -3.05 -0.86
N VAL A 40 -4.44 -3.20 -1.85
CA VAL A 40 -4.12 -2.18 -2.83
C VAL A 40 -4.76 -2.55 -4.16
N ARG A 41 -5.58 -1.66 -4.70
CA ARG A 41 -6.02 -1.76 -6.08
C ARG A 41 -4.96 -1.17 -6.98
N ALA A 42 -4.25 -2.02 -7.71
CA ALA A 42 -3.22 -1.61 -8.66
C ALA A 42 -3.85 -1.15 -9.99
N ASP A 43 -4.76 -1.95 -10.52
CA ASP A 43 -5.54 -1.68 -11.74
C ASP A 43 -7.02 -2.01 -11.51
N ALA A 44 -7.88 -1.82 -12.52
CA ALA A 44 -9.32 -2.06 -12.42
C ALA A 44 -9.68 -3.46 -11.87
N ASP A 45 -8.91 -4.48 -12.25
CA ASP A 45 -9.21 -5.89 -11.93
C ASP A 45 -8.18 -6.55 -10.99
N ARG A 46 -7.16 -5.82 -10.52
CA ARG A 46 -6.06 -6.39 -9.71
C ARG A 46 -5.99 -5.81 -8.30
N GLU A 47 -6.17 -6.69 -7.31
CA GLU A 47 -5.90 -6.41 -5.90
C GLU A 47 -4.55 -7.05 -5.48
N VAL A 48 -3.71 -6.27 -4.80
CA VAL A 48 -2.43 -6.69 -4.25
C VAL A 48 -2.50 -6.61 -2.72
N LEU A 49 -2.09 -7.68 -2.05
CA LEU A 49 -2.06 -7.75 -0.60
C LEU A 49 -0.66 -7.35 -0.11
N VAL A 50 -0.59 -6.23 0.61
CA VAL A 50 0.67 -5.67 1.11
C VAL A 50 0.73 -5.81 2.63
N PRO A 51 1.68 -6.56 3.20
CA PRO A 51 1.95 -6.57 4.64
C PRO A 51 2.08 -5.17 5.22
N PHE A 52 1.23 -4.80 6.18
CA PHE A 52 1.28 -3.50 6.83
C PHE A 52 2.29 -3.49 7.98
N VAL A 53 3.57 -3.57 7.61
CA VAL A 53 4.70 -3.57 8.54
C VAL A 53 5.73 -2.56 8.08
N LYS A 54 6.46 -1.92 9.01
CA LYS A 54 7.45 -0.86 8.71
C LYS A 54 8.53 -1.27 7.70
N ALA A 55 8.84 -2.57 7.60
CA ALA A 55 9.78 -3.10 6.62
C ALA A 55 9.28 -3.04 5.17
N ILE A 56 7.95 -3.07 4.96
CA ILE A 56 7.32 -3.00 3.64
C ILE A 56 6.66 -1.64 3.42
N VAL A 57 6.11 -1.02 4.46
CA VAL A 57 5.45 0.29 4.41
C VAL A 57 6.21 1.26 5.33
N PRO A 58 7.41 1.74 4.93
CA PRO A 58 8.24 2.59 5.77
C PRO A 58 7.68 4.00 5.98
N VAL A 59 6.77 4.46 5.11
CA VAL A 59 6.20 5.81 5.18
C VAL A 59 4.69 5.74 4.99
N VAL A 60 3.97 6.39 5.89
CA VAL A 60 2.53 6.61 5.83
C VAL A 60 2.30 8.09 6.09
N ASP A 61 1.75 8.79 5.11
CA ASP A 61 1.44 10.21 5.21
C ASP A 61 -0.03 10.47 4.83
N PRO A 62 -0.96 10.33 5.78
CA PRO A 62 -2.38 10.58 5.53
C PRO A 62 -2.67 12.05 5.20
N ALA A 63 -1.83 12.99 5.66
CA ALA A 63 -1.99 14.41 5.40
C ALA A 63 -1.63 14.75 3.94
N ALA A 64 -0.57 14.14 3.41
CA ALA A 64 -0.19 14.24 2.00
C ALA A 64 -0.96 13.26 1.10
N GLY A 65 -1.66 12.29 1.67
CA GLY A 65 -2.55 11.38 0.95
C GLY A 65 -1.87 10.16 0.33
N TYR A 66 -0.73 9.70 0.87
CA TYR A 66 -0.01 8.55 0.30
C TYR A 66 0.67 7.64 1.34
N VAL A 67 1.04 6.45 0.89
CA VAL A 67 1.96 5.53 1.56
C VAL A 67 3.10 5.16 0.61
N VAL A 68 4.29 4.91 1.15
CA VAL A 68 5.41 4.36 0.36
C VAL A 68 5.56 2.89 0.69
N VAL A 69 5.69 2.08 -0.36
CA VAL A 69 5.92 0.63 -0.24
C VAL A 69 7.29 0.26 -0.81
N THR A 70 8.00 -0.63 -0.12
CA THR A 70 9.24 -1.28 -0.54
C THR A 70 9.08 -2.81 -0.52
N PRO A 71 8.15 -3.36 -1.32
CA PRO A 71 7.84 -4.77 -1.29
C PRO A 71 8.94 -5.60 -1.98
N PRO A 72 9.02 -6.91 -1.69
CA PRO A 72 9.88 -7.81 -2.45
C PRO A 72 9.51 -7.81 -3.94
N ALA A 73 10.50 -8.17 -4.78
CA ALA A 73 10.24 -8.41 -6.20
C ALA A 73 9.09 -9.42 -6.38
N GLY A 74 8.28 -9.20 -7.40
CA GLY A 74 7.11 -10.00 -7.76
C GLY A 74 5.77 -9.44 -7.29
N LEU A 75 5.76 -8.56 -6.28
CA LEU A 75 4.49 -8.10 -5.69
C LEU A 75 3.71 -7.12 -6.59
N PHE A 76 4.44 -6.29 -7.35
CA PHE A 76 3.89 -5.26 -8.24
C PHE A 76 4.53 -5.30 -9.64
N GLU A 77 5.25 -6.37 -10.01
CA GLU A 77 6.04 -6.39 -11.25
C GLU A 77 5.20 -6.45 -12.52
N ASP A 78 4.00 -7.04 -12.52
CA ASP A 78 3.12 -7.01 -13.71
C ASP A 78 2.46 -5.64 -13.97
N LEU A 79 2.90 -4.56 -13.29
CA LEU A 79 2.40 -3.19 -13.50
C LEU A 79 3.34 -2.33 -14.36
N VAL A 80 4.52 -2.84 -14.71
CA VAL A 80 5.55 -2.07 -15.43
C VAL A 80 5.55 -2.37 -16.94
N ASP A 81 4.71 -3.31 -17.39
CA ASP A 81 4.54 -3.63 -18.80
C ASP A 81 3.23 -3.02 -19.31
N GLU A 82 3.29 -1.81 -19.89
CA GLU A 82 2.48 -1.30 -21.02
C GLU A 82 2.45 0.24 -21.01
N ASP A 83 3.52 0.87 -21.48
CA ASP A 83 3.40 2.10 -22.27
C ASP A 83 3.68 1.67 -23.74
N PRO A 84 2.77 1.94 -24.70
CA PRO A 84 2.83 1.40 -26.07
C PRO A 84 4.00 1.90 -26.93
#